data_AF-A0A7Z7B387-F1
#
_entry.id   AF-A0A7Z7B387-F1
#
_cell.length_a   1.000
_cell.length_b   1.000
_cell.length_c   1.000
_cell.angle_alpha   90.00
_cell.angle_beta   90.00
_cell.angle_gamma   90.00
#
_symmetry.space_group_name_H-M   'P 1'
#
loop_
_entity.id
_entity.type
_entity.pdbx_description
1 polymer ?
#
loop_
_entity_poly.entity_id
_entity_poly.type
_entity_poly.pdbx_seq_one_letter_code
_entity_poly.pdbx_strand_id
1 'polypeptide(L)' 'MKANELDEHVPDDPMWRVAQAVEGSVRTIRKARGKLNPEDCTPGTLEYEVVTMEFLDDCIRSLGGDPDADDEATG' A
#
# COMPACT_ATOMS: atom_id res chain seq x y z
N MET A 1 2.39 -15.68 28.56
CA MET A 1 2.50 -15.18 27.18
C MET A 1 1.20 -14.44 26.89
N LYS A 2 1.23 -13.11 26.81
CA LYS A 2 0.02 -12.33 26.49
C LYS A 2 -0.33 -12.65 25.04
N ALA A 3 -1.56 -13.09 24.82
CA ALA A 3 -2.11 -13.27 23.49
C ALA A 3 -1.94 -11.94 22.74
N ASN A 4 -1.47 -12.04 21.50
CA ASN A 4 -1.35 -10.92 20.58
C ASN A 4 -2.78 -10.41 20.34
N GLU A 5 -3.16 -9.35 21.05
CA GLU A 5 -4.33 -8.53 20.75
C GLU A 5 -4.03 -7.83 19.42
N LEU A 6 -4.03 -8.60 18.33
CA LEU A 6 -4.29 -8.07 17.00
C LEU A 6 -5.75 -7.68 17.03
N ASP A 7 -5.95 -6.47 17.55
CA ASP A 7 -7.24 -5.88 17.85
C ASP A 7 -8.19 -6.14 16.69
N GLU A 8 -9.25 -6.81 17.09
CA GLU A 8 -10.35 -7.28 16.32
C GLU A 8 -10.94 -6.10 15.56
N HIS A 9 -10.79 -6.12 14.23
CA HIS A 9 -11.64 -5.43 13.28
C HIS A 9 -12.18 -4.06 13.76
N VAL A 10 -11.59 -2.95 13.27
CA VAL A 10 -12.30 -1.67 13.26
C VAL A 10 -12.83 -1.38 11.83
N PRO A 11 -13.92 -2.04 11.37
CA PRO A 11 -14.59 -1.72 10.11
C PRO A 11 -15.00 -0.24 9.98
N ASP A 12 -15.12 0.47 11.10
CA ASP A 12 -15.65 1.83 11.17
C ASP A 12 -14.59 2.93 11.30
N ASP A 13 -13.29 2.59 11.30
CA ASP A 13 -12.25 3.63 11.28
C ASP A 13 -12.30 4.37 9.92
N PRO A 14 -12.56 5.69 9.90
CA PRO A 14 -12.63 6.44 8.64
C PRO A 14 -11.32 6.41 7.85
N MET A 15 -10.17 6.38 8.54
CA MET A 15 -8.85 6.27 7.93
C MET A 15 -8.64 4.88 7.33
N TRP A 16 -9.11 3.82 7.99
CA TRP A 16 -9.09 2.47 7.42
C TRP A 16 -9.90 2.37 6.12
N ARG A 17 -11.08 3.02 6.07
CA ARG A 17 -11.89 3.10 4.84
C ARG A 17 -11.20 3.89 3.74
N VAL A 18 -10.53 4.99 4.08
CA VAL A 18 -9.72 5.76 3.12
C VAL A 18 -8.57 4.90 2.59
N ALA A 19 -7.84 4.20 3.45
CA ALA A 19 -6.75 3.32 3.05
C ALA A 19 -7.21 2.24 2.06
N GLN A 20 -8.33 1.54 2.36
CA GLN A 20 -8.91 0.56 1.43
C GLN A 20 -9.34 1.18 0.10
N ALA A 21 -9.93 2.37 0.12
CA ALA A 21 -10.36 3.05 -1.10
C ALA A 21 -9.15 3.44 -1.98
N VAL A 22 -8.06 3.92 -1.37
CA VAL A 22 -6.81 4.24 -2.06
C VAL A 22 -6.18 2.97 -2.62
N GLU A 23 -6.02 1.92 -1.81
CA GLU A 23 -5.47 0.63 -2.25
C GLU A 23 -6.24 0.07 -3.46
N GLY A 24 -7.57 0.01 -3.37
CA GLY A 24 -8.43 -0.49 -4.45
C GLY A 24 -8.36 0.37 -5.72
N SER A 25 -8.23 1.69 -5.57
CA SER A 25 -8.09 2.62 -6.69
C SER A 25 -6.75 2.43 -7.40
N VAL A 26 -5.65 2.37 -6.65
CA VAL A 26 -4.30 2.11 -7.19
C VAL A 26 -4.27 0.79 -7.95
N ARG A 27 -4.82 -0.28 -7.34
CA ARG A 27 -4.91 -1.60 -7.97
C ARG A 27 -5.64 -1.55 -9.31
N THR A 28 -6.77 -0.84 -9.35
CA THR A 28 -7.57 -0.67 -10.58
C THR A 28 -6.80 0.09 -11.66
N ILE A 29 -6.13 1.19 -11.29
CA ILE A 29 -5.35 2.02 -12.22
C ILE A 29 -4.15 1.24 -12.75
N ARG A 30 -3.42 0.51 -11.91
CA ARG A 30 -2.29 -0.33 -12.33
C ARG A 30 -2.72 -1.37 -13.35
N LYS A 31 -3.83 -2.08 -13.10
CA LYS A 31 -4.42 -3.04 -14.06
C LYS A 31 -4.77 -2.36 -15.38
N ALA A 32 -5.41 -1.19 -15.34
CA ALA A 32 -5.75 -0.42 -16.55
C ALA A 32 -4.51 0.04 -17.35
N ARG A 33 -3.37 0.20 -16.69
CA ARG A 33 -2.07 0.54 -17.31
C ARG A 33 -1.24 -0.68 -17.71
N GLY A 34 -1.74 -1.89 -17.52
CA GLY A 34 -1.01 -3.14 -17.79
C GLY A 34 0.11 -3.42 -16.79
N LYS A 35 0.10 -2.80 -15.60
CA LYS A 35 1.03 -3.07 -14.52
C LYS A 35 0.52 -4.20 -13.61
N LEU A 36 1.45 -5.01 -13.11
CA LEU A 36 1.18 -6.01 -12.09
C LEU A 36 0.90 -5.37 -10.72
N ASN A 37 0.15 -6.09 -9.90
CA ASN A 37 -0.03 -5.79 -8.47
C ASN A 37 0.58 -6.93 -7.64
N PRO A 38 0.82 -6.74 -6.34
CA PRO A 38 1.48 -7.74 -5.51
C PRO A 38 0.83 -9.14 -5.53
N GLU A 39 -0.51 -9.20 -5.62
CA GLU A 39 -1.28 -10.46 -5.72
C GLU A 39 -1.14 -11.17 -7.07
N ASP A 40 -0.63 -10.48 -8.09
CA ASP A 40 -0.34 -11.06 -9.40
C ASP A 40 1.04 -11.75 -9.41
N CYS A 41 1.84 -11.62 -8.33
CA CYS A 41 3.20 -12.13 -8.20
C CYS A 41 3.30 -13.26 -7.17
N THR A 42 4.32 -14.12 -7.28
CA THR A 42 4.58 -15.16 -6.26
C THR A 42 5.29 -14.54 -5.05
N PRO A 43 4.74 -14.68 -3.82
CA PRO A 43 5.37 -14.12 -2.61
C PRO A 43 6.80 -14.62 -2.39
N GLY A 44 7.67 -13.74 -1.89
CA GLY A 44 9.08 -14.06 -1.59
C GLY A 44 10.00 -14.09 -2.82
N THR A 45 9.49 -13.71 -3.99
CA THR A 45 10.32 -13.49 -5.19
C THR A 45 10.77 -12.03 -5.28
N LEU A 46 11.88 -11.78 -5.98
CA LEU A 46 12.34 -10.41 -6.26
C LEU A 46 11.30 -9.60 -7.05
N GLU A 47 10.56 -10.25 -7.96
CA GLU A 47 9.48 -9.60 -8.70
C GLU A 47 8.36 -9.11 -7.77
N TYR A 48 7.94 -9.94 -6.81
CA TYR A 48 6.96 -9.55 -5.80
C TYR A 48 7.46 -8.36 -4.97
N GLU A 49 8.72 -8.37 -4.54
CA GLU A 49 9.32 -7.27 -3.77
C GLU A 49 9.31 -5.96 -4.56
N VAL A 50 9.77 -5.98 -5.82
CA VAL A 50 9.79 -4.81 -6.70
C VAL A 50 8.38 -4.28 -6.95
N VAL A 51 7.43 -5.16 -7.30
CA VAL A 51 6.04 -4.77 -7.56
C VAL A 51 5.37 -4.22 -6.30
N THR A 52 5.71 -4.74 -5.12
CA THR A 52 5.21 -4.24 -3.83
C THR A 52 5.71 -2.83 -3.56
N MET A 53 7.01 -2.57 -3.75
CA MET A 53 7.56 -1.22 -3.56
C MET A 53 6.92 -0.21 -4.52
N GLU A 54 6.83 -0.54 -5.80
CA GLU A 54 6.16 0.33 -6.77
C GLU A 54 4.68 0.58 -6.44
N PHE A 55 3.99 -0.45 -5.91
CA PHE A 55 2.59 -0.34 -5.51
C PHE A 55 2.44 0.62 -4.32
N LEU A 56 3.34 0.54 -3.32
CA LEU A 56 3.36 1.45 -2.18
C LEU A 56 3.65 2.88 -2.60
N ASP A 57 4.59 3.09 -3.53
CA ASP A 57 4.86 4.42 -4.07
C ASP A 57 3.64 5.02 -4.77
N ASP A 58 2.90 4.21 -5.53
CA ASP A 58 1.65 4.64 -6.17
C ASP A 58 0.58 5.02 -5.12
N CYS A 59 0.52 4.31 -3.99
CA CYS A 59 -0.34 4.67 -2.85
C CYS A 59 0.08 6.00 -2.21
N ILE A 60 1.37 6.22 -1.96
CA ILE A 60 1.91 7.47 -1.41
C ILE A 60 1.59 8.64 -2.34
N ARG A 61 1.85 8.49 -3.65
CA ARG A 61 1.50 9.51 -4.66
C ARG A 61 0.00 9.79 -4.72
N SER A 62 -0.84 8.77 -4.54
CA SER A 62 -2.31 8.94 -4.53
C SER A 62 -2.82 9.74 -3.34
N LEU A 63 -2.08 9.72 -2.23
CA LEU A 63 -2.33 10.56 -1.06
C LEU A 63 -1.73 11.97 -1.19
N GLY A 64 -1.04 12.26 -2.31
CA GLY A 64 -0.35 13.53 -2.54
C GLY A 64 1.04 13.62 -1.92
N GLY A 65 1.59 12.50 -1.42
CA GLY A 65 2.95 12.42 -0.92
C GLY A 65 3.98 12.24 -2.03
N ASP A 66 5.25 12.45 -1.68
CA ASP A 66 6.40 12.14 -2.51
C ASP A 66 7.11 10.90 -1.94
N PRO A 67 7.12 9.75 -2.64
CA PRO A 67 7.76 8.53 -2.15
C PRO A 67 9.30 8.64 -2.10
N ASP A 68 9.88 9.63 -2.79
CA ASP A 68 11.31 9.89 -2.80
C ASP A 68 11.73 10.98 -1.80
N ALA A 69 10.80 11.47 -0.97
CA ALA A 69 11.13 12.47 0.04
C ALA A 69 12.03 11.84 1.12
N ASP A 70 13.23 12.38 1.27
CA ASP A 70 14.09 12.09 2.42
C ASP A 70 13.39 12.53 3.72
N ASP A 71 13.32 11.67 4.73
CA ASP A 71 12.71 11.94 6.05
C ASP A 71 13.35 13.13 6.82
N GLU A 72 14.35 13.82 6.25
CA GLU A 72 15.08 14.96 6.85
C GLU A 72 14.46 16.35 6.59
N ALA A 73 13.14 16.45 6.40
CA ALA A 73 12.44 17.74 6.26
C ALA A 73 11.76 18.24 7.56
N THR A 74 12.21 17.80 8.73
CA THR A 74 11.85 18.42 10.03
C THR A 74 13.10 18.69 10.86
N GLY A 75 13.70 19.86 10.63
CA GLY A 75 14.54 20.57 11.60
C GLY A 75 13.72 21.53 12.44
#